data_AF-A0A9N9KAS4-F1
#
_entry.id   AF-A0A9N9KAS4-F1
#
_cell.length_a   1.000
_cell.length_b   1.000
_cell.length_c   1.000
_cell.angle_alpha   90.00
_cell.angle_beta   90.00
_cell.angle_gamma   90.00
#
_symmetry.space_group_name_H-M   'P 1'
#
loop_
_entity.id
_entity.type
_entity.pdbx_description
1 polymer ?
#
loop_
_entity_poly.entity_id
_entity_poly.type
_entity_poly.pdbx_seq_one_letter_code
_entity_poly.pdbx_strand_id
1 'polypeptide(L)'
;MVKITIEQSNILETKINEYLKEKTSFSYLRMAYEKTMWPTIFIAKKHYFGVVHESESNFTSPSLYLKGVKVVKRNVSEFYKIVAEEMIWSALGFNHEDKSIKREDIDRK
;
A
#
# COMPACT_ATOMS: atom_id res chain seq x y z
N MET A 1 5.62 -15.27 -2.18
CA MET A 1 4.34 -15.02 -1.48
C MET A 1 3.41 -14.13 -2.31
N VAL A 2 3.76 -12.87 -2.60
CA VAL A 2 2.90 -11.92 -3.36
C VAL A 2 2.35 -12.49 -4.67
N LYS A 3 3.20 -13.07 -5.53
CA LYS A 3 2.74 -13.66 -6.81
C LYS A 3 1.65 -14.73 -6.61
N ILE A 4 1.84 -15.61 -5.62
CA ILE A 4 0.87 -16.65 -5.26
C ILE A 4 -0.42 -15.98 -4.75
N THR A 5 -0.33 -14.94 -3.92
CA THR A 5 -1.50 -14.20 -3.43
C THR A 5 -2.30 -13.57 -4.57
N ILE A 6 -1.64 -12.98 -5.57
CA ILE A 6 -2.29 -12.42 -6.76
C ILE A 6 -3.03 -13.52 -7.53
N GLU A 7 -2.35 -14.64 -7.82
CA GLU A 7 -2.93 -15.79 -8.53
C GLU A 7 -4.16 -16.35 -7.79
N GLN A 8 -4.02 -16.57 -6.47
CA GLN A 8 -5.13 -17.07 -5.65
C GLN A 8 -6.27 -16.06 -5.54
N SER A 9 -5.99 -14.76 -5.56
CA SER A 9 -7.03 -13.72 -5.54
C SER A 9 -7.85 -13.71 -6.82
N ASN A 10 -7.23 -13.93 -7.99
CA ASN A 10 -7.94 -14.05 -9.26
C ASN A 10 -8.86 -15.29 -9.31
N ILE A 11 -8.38 -16.42 -8.76
CA ILE A 11 -9.19 -17.64 -8.60
C ILE A 11 -10.38 -17.36 -7.66
N LEU A 12 -10.12 -16.66 -6.55
CA LEU A 12 -11.14 -16.34 -5.55
C LEU A 12 -12.18 -15.36 -6.11
N GLU A 13 -11.78 -14.38 -6.92
CA GLU A 13 -12.69 -13.46 -7.61
C GLU A 13 -13.72 -14.23 -8.43
N THR A 14 -13.26 -15.20 -9.23
CA THR A 14 -14.15 -16.04 -10.05
C THR A 14 -15.14 -16.80 -9.18
N LYS A 15 -14.64 -17.49 -8.15
CA LYS A 15 -15.47 -18.28 -7.22
C LYS A 15 -16.49 -17.42 -6.47
N ILE A 16 -16.10 -16.23 -6.02
CA ILE A 16 -16.99 -15.31 -5.33
C ILE A 16 -18.06 -14.80 -6.29
N ASN A 17 -17.71 -14.45 -7.52
CA ASN A 17 -18.68 -13.97 -8.50
C ASN A 17 -19.67 -15.06 -8.92
N GLU A 18 -19.23 -16.31 -9.05
CA GLU A 18 -20.10 -17.48 -9.25
C GLU A 18 -21.07 -17.66 -8.07
N TYR A 19 -20.56 -17.61 -6.85
CA TYR A 19 -21.37 -17.70 -5.64
C TYR A 19 -22.40 -16.56 -5.53
N LEU A 20 -21.98 -15.32 -5.79
CA LEU A 20 -22.87 -14.15 -5.75
C LEU A 20 -23.97 -14.26 -6.79
N LYS A 21 -23.64 -14.73 -8.00
CA LYS A 21 -24.62 -14.97 -9.06
C LYS A 21 -25.62 -16.06 -8.65
N GLU A 22 -25.16 -17.15 -8.03
CA GLU A 22 -26.03 -18.21 -7.53
C GLU A 22 -27.00 -17.68 -6.45
N LYS A 23 -26.53 -16.84 -5.52
CA LYS A 23 -27.36 -16.34 -4.41
C LYS A 23 -28.30 -15.21 -4.79
N THR A 24 -27.89 -14.34 -5.70
CA THR A 24 -28.70 -13.17 -6.09
C THR A 24 -29.51 -13.42 -7.36
N SER A 25 -29.24 -14.50 -8.10
CA SER A 25 -29.76 -14.77 -9.46
C SER A 25 -29.41 -13.71 -10.52
N PHE A 26 -28.65 -12.68 -10.14
CA PHE A 26 -28.26 -11.57 -11.01
C PHE A 26 -26.74 -11.40 -10.98
N SER A 27 -26.20 -10.69 -11.97
CA SER A 27 -24.75 -10.43 -12.06
C SER A 27 -24.37 -8.96 -11.78
N TYR A 28 -25.24 -8.21 -11.11
CA TYR A 28 -24.98 -6.80 -10.76
C TYR A 28 -23.97 -6.65 -9.62
N LEU A 29 -23.92 -7.61 -8.68
CA LEU A 29 -22.98 -7.60 -7.57
C LEU A 29 -21.77 -8.45 -7.95
N ARG A 30 -20.60 -7.82 -8.02
CA ARG A 30 -19.34 -8.49 -8.37
C ARG A 30 -18.22 -8.03 -7.46
N MET A 31 -17.35 -8.95 -7.10
CA MET A 31 -16.02 -8.68 -6.60
C MET A 31 -15.08 -8.51 -7.80
N ALA A 32 -14.16 -7.57 -7.69
CA ALA A 32 -12.98 -7.49 -8.54
C ALA A 32 -11.75 -7.42 -7.65
N TYR A 33 -10.71 -8.17 -7.99
CA TYR A 33 -9.40 -8.00 -7.39
C TYR A 33 -8.81 -6.66 -7.84
N GLU A 34 -8.35 -5.85 -6.88
CA GLU A 34 -7.71 -4.56 -7.17
C GLU A 34 -6.19 -4.64 -6.98
N LYS A 35 -5.74 -5.08 -5.80
CA LYS A 35 -4.33 -5.08 -5.42
C LYS A 35 -4.05 -5.90 -4.16
N THR A 36 -2.80 -6.30 -4.02
CA THR A 36 -2.21 -6.90 -2.84
C THR A 36 -1.24 -5.90 -2.21
N MET A 37 -1.24 -5.76 -0.88
CA MET A 37 -0.29 -4.91 -0.18
C MET A 37 0.68 -5.74 0.67
N TRP A 38 1.98 -5.69 0.36
CA TRP A 38 3.02 -6.37 1.13
C TRP A 38 4.40 -5.74 0.91
N PRO A 39 5.19 -5.46 1.95
CA PRO A 39 4.82 -5.44 3.37
C PRO A 39 3.77 -4.35 3.67
N THR A 40 3.00 -4.54 4.74
CA THR A 40 1.93 -3.63 5.16
C THR A 40 1.86 -3.52 6.68
N ILE A 41 1.58 -2.32 7.19
CA ILE A 41 1.37 -2.03 8.61
C ILE A 41 -0.01 -1.40 8.80
N PHE A 42 -0.80 -1.99 9.71
CA PHE A 42 -2.10 -1.45 10.14
C PHE A 42 -1.97 -0.89 11.56
N ILE A 43 -2.11 0.43 11.70
CA ILE A 43 -2.02 1.10 13.02
C ILE A 43 -3.41 1.17 13.66
N ALA A 44 -4.40 1.60 12.89
CA ALA A 44 -5.78 1.72 13.35
C ALA A 44 -6.76 1.68 12.17
N LYS A 45 -8.06 1.70 12.48
CA LYS A 45 -9.10 1.83 11.45
C LYS A 45 -8.83 3.08 10.60
N LYS A 46 -8.79 2.89 9.27
CA LYS A 46 -8.45 3.93 8.27
C LYS A 46 -7.03 4.52 8.39
N HIS A 47 -6.14 3.94 9.20
CA HIS A 47 -4.74 4.35 9.35
C HIS A 47 -3.82 3.16 9.08
N TYR A 48 -3.29 3.09 7.86
CA TYR A 48 -2.40 2.01 7.44
C TYR A 48 -1.55 2.45 6.24
N PHE A 49 -0.45 1.75 6.02
CA PHE A 49 0.43 1.97 4.90
C PHE A 49 1.15 0.68 4.50
N GLY A 50 1.63 0.61 3.26
CA GLY A 50 2.33 -0.55 2.73
C GLY A 50 2.74 -0.39 1.28
N VAL A 51 3.42 -1.38 0.74
CA VAL A 51 3.78 -1.42 -0.68
C VAL A 51 2.67 -2.11 -1.47
N VAL A 52 2.26 -1.51 -2.59
CA VAL A 52 1.20 -2.02 -3.45
C VAL A 52 1.75 -2.87 -4.60
N HIS A 53 1.05 -3.95 -4.87
CA HIS A 53 1.23 -4.84 -6.01
C HIS A 53 -0.13 -5.05 -6.68
N GLU A 54 -0.30 -4.54 -7.90
CA GLU A 54 -1.57 -4.61 -8.63
C GLU A 54 -1.61 -5.93 -9.41
N SER A 55 -1.19 -5.91 -10.68
CA SER A 55 -1.16 -7.10 -11.55
C SER A 55 0.09 -7.97 -11.35
N GLU A 56 1.20 -7.36 -10.92
CA GLU A 56 2.49 -8.03 -10.78
C GLU A 56 3.21 -7.60 -9.50
N SER A 57 4.18 -8.43 -9.08
CA SER A 57 5.00 -8.13 -7.90
C SER A 57 5.96 -6.97 -8.18
N ASN A 58 5.65 -5.81 -7.61
CA ASN A 58 6.45 -4.60 -7.74
C ASN A 58 7.54 -4.50 -6.64
N PHE A 59 8.60 -5.32 -6.75
CA PHE A 59 9.74 -5.26 -5.83
C PHE A 59 10.89 -4.37 -6.33
N THR A 60 10.99 -4.16 -7.65
CA THR A 60 12.06 -3.35 -8.24
C THR A 60 11.85 -1.85 -7.99
N SER A 61 10.60 -1.40 -8.05
CA SER A 61 10.23 0.01 -7.88
C SER A 61 9.01 0.13 -6.96
N PRO A 62 9.16 -0.23 -5.67
CA PRO A 62 8.05 -0.37 -4.75
C PRO A 62 7.21 0.92 -4.69
N SER A 63 5.90 0.78 -4.87
CA SER A 63 4.96 1.89 -4.80
C SER A 63 4.35 1.98 -3.41
N LEU A 64 4.62 3.06 -2.69
CA LEU A 64 4.11 3.30 -1.35
C LEU A 64 2.64 3.72 -1.36
N TYR A 65 1.82 3.05 -0.56
CA TYR A 65 0.43 3.40 -0.33
C TYR A 65 0.22 3.88 1.08
N LEU A 66 -0.37 5.07 1.22
CA LEU A 66 -0.61 5.73 2.49
C LEU A 66 -2.11 5.98 2.67
N LYS A 67 -2.70 5.45 3.74
CA LYS A 67 -4.11 5.71 4.09
C LYS A 67 -4.23 6.35 5.47
N GLY A 68 -4.81 7.54 5.49
CA GLY A 68 -5.23 8.25 6.70
C GLY A 68 -4.08 8.77 7.59
N VAL A 69 -2.84 8.35 7.34
CA VAL A 69 -1.65 8.85 8.04
C VAL A 69 -1.51 10.36 7.87
N LYS A 70 -0.94 11.01 8.90
CA LYS A 70 -0.80 12.47 8.96
C LYS A 70 0.01 13.02 7.77
N VAL A 71 0.98 12.27 7.24
CA VAL A 71 1.77 12.60 6.04
C VAL A 71 0.90 12.99 4.83
N VAL A 72 -0.26 12.35 4.65
CA VAL A 72 -1.14 12.60 3.49
C VAL A 72 -1.95 13.89 3.65
N LYS A 73 -2.01 14.47 4.85
CA LYS A 73 -2.80 15.69 5.10
C LYS A 73 -2.07 16.92 4.58
N ARG A 74 -2.81 17.87 3.98
CA ARG A 74 -2.24 19.09 3.38
C ARG A 74 -1.67 20.08 4.41
N ASN A 75 -2.09 19.99 5.67
CA ASN A 75 -1.74 20.93 6.73
C ASN A 75 -0.50 20.50 7.55
N VAL A 76 0.45 19.80 6.94
CA VAL A 76 1.68 19.35 7.58
C VAL A 76 2.88 20.07 6.96
N SER A 77 3.91 20.33 7.76
CA SER A 77 5.15 20.91 7.27
C SER A 77 5.86 19.93 6.33
N GLU A 78 6.64 20.46 5.39
CA GLU A 78 7.41 19.64 4.46
C GLU A 78 8.43 18.76 5.18
N PHE A 79 9.11 19.34 6.19
CA PHE A 79 10.00 18.59 7.08
C PHE A 79 9.32 17.37 7.73
N TYR A 80 8.06 17.51 8.18
CA TYR A 80 7.33 16.39 8.74
C TYR A 80 7.08 15.28 7.71
N LYS A 81 6.80 15.63 6.45
CA LYS A 81 6.59 14.63 5.40
C LYS A 81 7.86 13.83 5.13
N ILE A 82 9.00 14.52 4.98
CA ILE A 82 10.30 13.90 4.72
C ILE A 82 10.64 12.89 5.83
N VAL A 83 10.67 13.34 7.08
CA VAL A 83 11.02 12.47 8.22
C VAL A 83 10.05 11.30 8.36
N ALA A 84 8.74 11.56 8.24
CA ALA A 84 7.75 10.50 8.42
C ALA A 84 7.76 9.50 7.25
N GLU A 85 8.06 9.92 6.02
CA GLU A 85 8.23 9.02 4.88
C GLU A 85 9.45 8.11 5.06
N GLU A 86 10.58 8.64 5.51
CA GLU A 86 11.76 7.82 5.87
C GLU A 86 11.45 6.78 6.94
N MET A 87 10.73 7.19 8.00
CA MET A 87 10.31 6.27 9.05
C MET A 87 9.35 5.19 8.53
N ILE A 88 8.46 5.53 7.60
CA ILE A 88 7.54 4.58 6.98
C ILE A 88 8.31 3.54 6.15
N TRP A 89 9.24 3.97 5.31
CA TRP A 89 10.07 3.06 4.52
C TRP A 89 10.89 2.13 5.41
N SER A 90 11.52 2.67 6.45
CA SER A 90 12.26 1.89 7.43
C SER A 90 11.37 0.88 8.16
N ALA A 91 10.16 1.27 8.59
CA ALA A 91 9.21 0.38 9.24
C ALA A 91 8.73 -0.77 8.32
N LEU A 92 8.68 -0.53 7.02
CA LEU A 92 8.39 -1.54 6.00
C LEU A 92 9.59 -2.45 5.69
N GLY A 93 10.74 -2.24 6.33
CA GLY A 93 11.96 -3.04 6.14
C GLY A 93 12.81 -2.58 4.95
N PHE A 94 12.49 -1.43 4.34
CA PHE A 94 13.34 -0.81 3.34
C PHE A 94 14.37 0.05 4.08
N ASN A 95 15.54 -0.51 4.32
CA ASN A 95 16.66 0.26 4.86
C ASN A 95 17.31 1.03 3.72
N HIS A 96 17.36 2.35 3.84
CA HIS A 96 18.39 3.12 3.17
C HIS A 96 19.70 2.83 3.90
N GLU A 97 20.53 1.93 3.37
CA GLU A 97 21.95 1.99 3.70
C GLU A 97 22.41 3.43 3.33
N ASP A 98 22.71 4.22 4.36
CA ASP A 98 23.32 5.55 4.31
C ASP A 98 22.58 6.70 3.61
N LYS A 99 21.51 7.26 4.21
CA LYS A 99 21.18 8.69 4.05
C LYS A 99 20.62 9.29 5.34
N SER A 100 21.52 9.78 6.20
CA SER A 100 21.14 10.74 7.23
C SER A 100 20.71 12.06 6.58
N ILE A 101 19.61 12.65 7.06
CA ILE A 101 19.17 13.98 6.63
C ILE A 101 20.31 14.97 6.88
N LYS A 102 20.90 15.53 5.82
CA LYS A 102 21.91 16.58 5.95
C LYS A 102 21.19 17.90 6.26
N ARG A 103 21.77 18.69 7.17
CA ARG A 103 21.25 20.04 7.49
C ARG A 103 21.03 20.91 6.25
N GLU A 104 21.86 20.70 5.23
CA GLU A 104 21.82 21.37 3.93
C GLU A 104 20.50 21.18 3.15
N ASP A 105 19.79 20.06 3.36
CA ASP A 105 18.53 19.75 2.69
C ASP A 105 17.31 20.40 3.39
N ILE A 106 17.49 20.80 4.66
CA ILE A 106 16.44 21.47 5.47
C ILE A 106 16.34 22.96 5.12
N ASP A 107 17.46 23.57 4.72
CA ASP A 107 17.57 25.02 4.51
C ASP A 107 17.42 25.47 3.05
N ARG A 108 17.22 24.55 2.10
CA ARG A 108 16.97 24.92 0.69
C ARG A 108 15.48 25.22 0.45
N LYS A 109 15.14 26.50 0.62
CA LYS A 109 13.97 27.13 0.02
C LYS A 109 14.22 27.51 -1.44
#